data_AF-A0A5N7MF03-F1
#
_entry.id   AF-A0A5N7MF03-F1
#
_cell.length_a   1.000
_cell.length_b   1.000
_cell.length_c   1.000
_cell.angle_alpha   90.00
_cell.angle_beta   90.00
_cell.angle_gamma   90.00
#
_symmetry.space_group_name_H-M   'P 1'
#
loop_
_entity.id
_entity.type
_entity.pdbx_description
1 polymer ?
#
loop_
_entity_poly.entity_id
_entity_poly.type
_entity_poly.pdbx_seq_one_letter_code
_entity_poly.pdbx_strand_id
1 'polypeptide(L)'
;MTEDPMPEKPGHIAQTEHFLTGRRPAAEHEYVARIGHILTGRSLPTTDELLRLYPWFSGSIYLDAGEWAAHQITRLNGTRVPDLQVLRAFEMLLDAVKHKQAEALDGAAFLLTRALPKDDRDGRLRCLIYRASLGTWMSQVAVAENAAAALVAAAERAGKGEEPGLADRTLAWSALGWLAALASRDEFEPLAAARPKPLALPADTAQAYGRMVVEWLEEEAPDPDVHKRELIRKAGGGLGEELAANWLDMPVDDLRRYADAGDVLAVNFGGRTIYPGFQLKNAMSVLTMREILSLLPIRDPWTRLEWFVTPDESLGLKSPIEAMQSGRPREVVALARSLKENPPT
;
A
#
# COMPACT_ATOMS: atom_id res chain seq x y z
N MET A 1 21.09 -48.15 56.11
CA MET A 1 20.33 -46.91 56.32
C MET A 1 20.51 -46.10 55.07
N THR A 2 19.39 -45.91 54.39
CA THR A 2 19.20 -45.32 53.06
C THR A 2 19.47 -43.82 53.11
N GLU A 3 20.34 -43.33 52.23
CA GLU A 3 20.52 -41.90 51.99
C GLU A 3 19.43 -41.42 51.02
N ASP A 4 18.58 -40.52 51.50
CA ASP A 4 17.55 -39.83 50.73
C ASP A 4 18.18 -38.69 49.90
N PRO A 5 17.85 -38.54 48.61
CA PRO A 5 18.30 -37.39 47.83
C PRO A 5 17.36 -36.19 48.05
N MET A 6 17.96 -35.01 48.17
CA MET A 6 17.27 -33.72 48.23
C MET A 6 16.45 -33.42 46.96
N PRO A 7 15.34 -32.65 47.07
CA PRO A 7 14.51 -32.31 45.92
C PRO A 7 15.19 -31.27 45.03
N GLU A 8 15.31 -31.59 43.75
CA GLU A 8 15.70 -30.66 42.69
C GLU A 8 14.68 -29.52 42.57
N LYS A 9 15.18 -28.29 42.50
CA LYS A 9 14.37 -27.11 42.12
C LYS A 9 13.97 -27.25 40.65
N PRO A 10 12.70 -27.04 40.26
CA PRO A 10 12.32 -26.99 38.86
C PRO A 10 12.85 -25.68 38.24
N GLY A 11 13.95 -25.79 37.50
CA GLY A 11 14.50 -24.72 36.68
C GLY A 11 13.68 -24.52 35.41
N HIS A 12 13.12 -23.31 35.29
CA HIS A 12 12.57 -22.65 34.11
C HIS A 12 13.05 -23.17 32.73
N ILE A 13 12.30 -24.10 32.13
CA ILE A 13 12.21 -24.25 30.66
C ILE A 13 10.80 -24.77 30.31
N ALA A 14 9.79 -23.89 30.36
CA ALA A 14 8.45 -24.19 29.84
C ALA A 14 7.59 -22.91 29.69
N GLN A 15 8.07 -21.85 29.03
CA GLN A 15 7.21 -20.72 28.63
C GLN A 15 7.73 -20.04 27.36
N THR A 16 7.80 -20.76 26.24
CA THR A 16 7.95 -20.10 24.92
C THR A 16 7.28 -20.87 23.77
N GLU A 17 6.07 -21.40 23.98
CA GLU A 17 5.29 -22.04 22.91
C GLU A 17 3.83 -21.54 22.83
N HIS A 18 3.60 -20.25 23.05
CA HIS A 18 2.25 -19.67 22.92
C HIS A 18 2.18 -18.30 22.23
N PHE A 19 3.00 -18.07 21.19
CA PHE A 19 2.96 -16.79 20.45
C PHE A 19 2.77 -16.85 18.93
N LEU A 20 2.48 -18.00 18.31
CA LEU A 20 2.37 -18.07 16.84
C LEU A 20 1.14 -18.75 16.26
N THR A 21 0.07 -18.94 17.03
CA THR A 21 -1.20 -19.42 16.47
C THR A 21 -2.40 -18.79 17.18
N GLY A 22 -2.98 -17.73 16.63
CA GLY A 22 -4.28 -17.26 17.13
C GLY A 22 -4.75 -15.93 16.56
N ARG A 23 -5.63 -16.00 15.54
CA ARG A 23 -6.49 -14.90 15.06
C ARG A 23 -5.83 -13.70 14.36
N ARG A 24 -5.20 -13.88 13.20
CA ARG A 24 -4.98 -12.79 12.22
C ARG A 24 -5.37 -13.07 10.74
N PRO A 25 -5.40 -14.31 10.21
CA PRO A 25 -5.67 -14.51 8.78
C PRO A 25 -7.13 -14.29 8.36
N ALA A 26 -8.11 -14.42 9.26
CA ALA A 26 -9.52 -14.24 8.89
C ALA A 26 -9.87 -12.76 8.60
N ALA A 27 -9.37 -11.83 9.42
CA ALA A 27 -9.64 -10.40 9.27
C ALA A 27 -8.95 -9.82 8.02
N GLU A 28 -7.75 -10.29 7.68
CA GLU A 28 -7.05 -9.88 6.46
C GLU A 28 -7.76 -10.40 5.20
N HIS A 29 -8.24 -11.65 5.21
CA HIS A 29 -9.04 -12.17 4.10
C HIS A 29 -10.37 -11.42 3.94
N GLU A 30 -11.04 -11.06 5.04
CA GLU A 30 -12.27 -10.26 5.01
C GLU A 30 -12.01 -8.85 4.46
N TYR A 31 -10.91 -8.22 4.88
CA TYR A 31 -10.46 -6.93 4.34
C TYR A 31 -10.22 -6.98 2.82
N VAL A 32 -9.45 -7.97 2.35
CA VAL A 32 -9.16 -8.14 0.91
C VAL A 32 -10.44 -8.42 0.12
N ALA A 33 -11.33 -9.28 0.64
CA ALA A 33 -12.61 -9.57 0.01
C ALA A 33 -13.50 -8.31 -0.06
N ARG A 34 -13.53 -7.51 1.02
CA ARG A 34 -14.28 -6.26 1.09
C ARG A 34 -13.76 -5.24 0.06
N ILE A 35 -12.45 -5.06 -0.05
CA ILE A 35 -11.82 -4.24 -1.09
C ILE A 35 -12.19 -4.73 -2.49
N GLY A 36 -12.12 -6.04 -2.73
CA GLY A 36 -12.49 -6.65 -4.01
C GLY A 36 -13.94 -6.35 -4.39
N HIS A 37 -14.87 -6.42 -3.42
CA HIS A 37 -16.28 -6.07 -3.66
C HIS A 37 -16.47 -4.59 -4.02
N ILE A 38 -15.71 -3.68 -3.40
CA ILE A 38 -15.80 -2.25 -3.70
C ILE A 38 -15.23 -1.94 -5.09
N LEU A 39 -14.04 -2.46 -5.41
CA LEU A 39 -13.37 -2.27 -6.70
C LEU A 39 -14.14 -2.89 -7.87
N THR A 40 -14.89 -3.97 -7.64
CA THR A 40 -15.72 -4.61 -8.67
C THR A 40 -17.12 -4.01 -8.77
N GLY A 41 -17.42 -2.95 -8.01
CA GLY A 41 -18.74 -2.29 -8.03
C GLY A 41 -19.86 -3.12 -7.41
N ARG A 42 -19.54 -4.14 -6.62
CA ARG A 42 -20.53 -5.00 -5.94
C ARG A 42 -21.03 -4.39 -4.63
N SER A 43 -20.27 -3.47 -4.04
CA SER A 43 -20.67 -2.80 -2.81
C SER A 43 -20.12 -1.39 -2.71
N LEU A 44 -20.95 -0.46 -2.27
CA LEU A 44 -20.52 0.89 -1.96
C LEU A 44 -19.68 0.88 -0.67
N PRO A 45 -18.54 1.60 -0.62
CA PRO A 45 -17.80 1.75 0.62
C PRO A 45 -18.61 2.62 1.59
N THR A 46 -18.49 2.35 2.88
CA THR A 46 -19.03 3.22 3.93
C THR A 46 -18.16 4.47 4.09
N THR A 47 -18.68 5.48 4.78
CA THR A 47 -17.88 6.69 5.06
C THR A 47 -16.66 6.39 5.93
N ASP A 48 -16.77 5.48 6.91
CA ASP A 48 -15.63 5.04 7.73
C ASP A 48 -14.59 4.27 6.91
N GLU A 49 -15.02 3.43 5.97
CA GLU A 49 -14.11 2.75 5.04
C GLU A 49 -13.36 3.75 4.17
N LEU A 50 -14.04 4.76 3.62
CA LEU A 50 -13.41 5.84 2.86
C LEU A 50 -12.45 6.67 3.73
N LEU A 51 -12.81 6.93 5.00
CA LEU A 51 -11.92 7.61 5.95
C LEU A 51 -10.64 6.80 6.18
N ARG A 52 -10.74 5.47 6.18
CA ARG A 52 -9.62 4.51 6.25
C ARG A 52 -8.95 4.24 4.90
N LEU A 53 -9.25 5.06 3.89
CA LEU A 53 -8.63 5.00 2.56
C LEU A 53 -8.92 3.68 1.82
N TYR A 54 -10.09 3.08 2.06
CA TYR A 54 -10.60 2.06 1.15
C TYR A 54 -10.80 2.67 -0.24
N PRO A 55 -10.71 1.86 -1.31
CA PRO A 55 -10.89 2.36 -2.65
C PRO A 55 -12.31 2.91 -2.85
N TRP A 56 -12.46 3.78 -3.83
CA TRP A 56 -13.77 4.22 -4.30
C TRP A 56 -14.54 3.07 -4.94
N PHE A 57 -15.86 3.17 -4.95
CA PHE A 57 -16.70 2.30 -5.77
C PHE A 57 -16.22 2.22 -7.22
N SER A 58 -15.93 1.00 -7.67
CA SER A 58 -15.36 0.74 -9.00
C SER A 58 -14.07 1.52 -9.30
N GLY A 59 -13.31 1.88 -8.27
CA GLY A 59 -12.07 2.66 -8.40
C GLY A 59 -12.25 4.09 -8.89
N SER A 60 -13.47 4.65 -8.84
CA SER A 60 -13.74 6.00 -9.35
C SER A 60 -14.53 6.84 -8.34
N ILE A 61 -13.95 7.97 -7.93
CA ILE A 61 -14.64 8.98 -7.10
C ILE A 61 -15.96 9.44 -7.74
N TYR A 62 -16.02 9.54 -9.06
CA TYR A 62 -17.23 9.93 -9.78
C TYR A 62 -18.31 8.86 -9.67
N LEU A 63 -17.96 7.58 -9.88
CA LEU A 63 -18.93 6.48 -9.75
C LEU A 63 -19.40 6.33 -8.30
N ASP A 64 -18.49 6.49 -7.33
CA ASP A 64 -18.82 6.46 -5.91
C ASP A 64 -19.78 7.58 -5.49
N ALA A 65 -19.46 8.82 -5.86
CA ALA A 65 -20.33 9.98 -5.60
C ALA A 65 -21.68 9.84 -6.30
N GLY A 66 -21.69 9.32 -7.53
CA GLY A 66 -22.91 9.11 -8.31
C GLY A 66 -23.84 8.06 -7.69
N GLU A 67 -23.29 6.89 -7.37
CA GLU A 67 -24.05 5.78 -6.79
C GLU A 67 -24.58 6.15 -5.39
N TRP A 68 -23.74 6.81 -4.58
CA TRP A 68 -24.17 7.33 -3.28
C TRP A 68 -25.32 8.34 -3.44
N ALA A 69 -25.19 9.33 -4.33
CA ALA A 69 -26.23 10.34 -4.54
C ALA A 69 -27.55 9.74 -5.03
N ALA A 70 -27.50 8.81 -5.99
CA ALA A 70 -28.69 8.12 -6.50
C ALA A 70 -29.42 7.33 -5.39
N HIS A 71 -28.67 6.65 -4.54
CA HIS A 71 -29.22 5.94 -3.38
C HIS A 71 -29.90 6.92 -2.41
N GLN A 72 -29.25 8.05 -2.10
CA GLN A 72 -29.78 9.05 -1.18
C GLN A 72 -31.04 9.74 -1.72
N ILE A 73 -31.09 10.07 -3.01
CA ILE A 73 -32.29 10.62 -3.66
C ILE A 73 -33.46 9.64 -3.57
N THR A 74 -33.21 8.37 -3.85
CA THR A 74 -34.25 7.32 -3.75
C THR A 74 -34.79 7.23 -2.32
N ARG A 75 -33.89 7.25 -1.31
CA ARG A 75 -34.25 7.25 0.10
C ARG A 75 -35.09 8.48 0.49
N LEU A 76 -34.68 9.67 0.08
CA LEU A 76 -35.37 10.93 0.38
C LEU A 76 -36.76 10.98 -0.26
N ASN A 77 -36.88 10.57 -1.53
CA ASN A 77 -38.18 10.50 -2.22
C ASN A 77 -39.15 9.50 -1.58
N GLY A 78 -38.64 8.50 -0.85
CA GLY A 78 -39.47 7.58 -0.06
C GLY A 78 -40.02 8.19 1.24
N THR A 79 -39.57 9.39 1.64
CA THR A 79 -40.06 10.06 2.86
C THR A 79 -41.34 10.85 2.58
N ARG A 80 -42.20 11.01 3.60
CA ARG A 80 -43.49 11.70 3.46
C ARG A 80 -43.34 13.20 3.13
N VAL A 81 -42.27 13.82 3.61
CA VAL A 81 -41.94 15.24 3.38
C VAL A 81 -40.44 15.35 3.19
N PRO A 82 -39.93 15.22 1.95
CA PRO A 82 -38.49 15.30 1.69
C PRO A 82 -37.98 16.72 1.94
N ASP A 83 -36.78 16.82 2.50
CA ASP A 83 -36.04 18.08 2.53
C ASP A 83 -35.59 18.42 1.09
N LEU A 84 -36.30 19.37 0.47
CA LEU A 84 -36.06 19.77 -0.91
C LEU A 84 -34.69 20.41 -1.13
N GLN A 85 -34.09 21.02 -0.08
CA GLN A 85 -32.77 21.61 -0.18
C GLN A 85 -31.71 20.50 -0.26
N VAL A 86 -31.83 19.48 0.59
CA VAL A 86 -30.95 18.31 0.57
C VAL A 86 -31.10 17.54 -0.75
N LEU A 87 -32.35 17.32 -1.19
CA LEU A 87 -32.64 16.63 -2.45
C LEU A 87 -31.96 17.33 -3.63
N ARG A 88 -32.14 18.65 -3.75
CA ARG A 88 -31.53 19.45 -4.82
C ARG A 88 -30.00 19.41 -4.78
N ALA A 89 -29.40 19.41 -3.59
CA ALA A 89 -27.95 19.30 -3.45
C ALA A 89 -27.43 17.94 -3.93
N PHE A 90 -28.15 16.84 -3.70
CA PHE A 90 -27.81 15.54 -4.27
C PHE A 90 -27.99 15.49 -5.78
N GLU A 91 -29.01 16.14 -6.33
CA GLU A 91 -29.20 16.25 -7.79
C GLU A 91 -28.05 17.00 -8.46
N MET A 92 -27.57 18.09 -7.83
CA MET A 92 -26.37 18.80 -8.29
C MET A 92 -25.13 17.91 -8.25
N LEU A 93 -25.00 17.06 -7.23
CA LEU A 93 -23.90 16.10 -7.14
C LEU A 93 -23.96 15.07 -8.28
N LEU A 94 -25.14 14.52 -8.58
CA LEU A 94 -25.33 13.63 -9.73
C LEU A 94 -25.00 14.30 -11.06
N ASP A 95 -25.40 15.57 -11.23
CA ASP A 95 -25.14 16.33 -12.44
C ASP A 95 -23.63 16.56 -12.64
N ALA A 96 -22.92 16.96 -11.59
CA ALA A 96 -21.46 17.11 -11.61
C ALA A 96 -20.74 15.80 -11.97
N VAL A 97 -21.22 14.67 -11.45
CA VAL A 97 -20.69 13.34 -11.76
C VAL A 97 -20.89 12.96 -13.23
N LYS A 98 -22.06 13.24 -13.82
CA LYS A 98 -22.34 12.93 -15.24
C LYS A 98 -21.34 13.60 -16.18
N HIS A 99 -20.94 14.82 -15.86
CA HIS A 99 -20.01 15.60 -16.65
C HIS A 99 -18.53 15.36 -16.31
N LYS A 100 -18.24 14.56 -15.26
CA LYS A 100 -16.88 14.24 -14.77
C LYS A 100 -16.00 15.48 -14.57
N GLN A 101 -16.59 16.57 -14.10
CA GLN A 101 -15.88 17.83 -13.86
C GLN A 101 -15.46 17.91 -12.40
N ALA A 102 -14.15 17.98 -12.13
CA ALA A 102 -13.60 18.05 -10.78
C ALA A 102 -14.12 19.27 -9.99
N GLU A 103 -14.10 20.45 -10.60
CA GLU A 103 -14.58 21.70 -9.97
C GLU A 103 -16.08 21.66 -9.65
N ALA A 104 -16.89 21.13 -10.58
CA ALA A 104 -18.32 20.96 -10.36
C ALA A 104 -18.59 19.96 -9.22
N LEU A 105 -17.80 18.88 -9.14
CA LEU A 105 -17.91 17.89 -8.08
C LEU A 105 -17.54 18.48 -6.70
N ASP A 106 -16.46 19.25 -6.60
CA ASP A 106 -16.09 19.95 -5.36
C ASP A 106 -17.18 20.94 -4.94
N GLY A 107 -17.68 21.75 -5.88
CA GLY A 107 -18.75 22.71 -5.63
C GLY A 107 -20.05 22.06 -5.16
N ALA A 108 -20.46 20.96 -5.80
CA ALA A 108 -21.65 20.21 -5.41
C ALA A 108 -21.47 19.56 -4.02
N ALA A 109 -20.32 18.94 -3.75
CA ALA A 109 -20.01 18.36 -2.44
C ALA A 109 -19.98 19.43 -1.34
N PHE A 110 -19.48 20.64 -1.63
CA PHE A 110 -19.51 21.77 -0.70
C PHE A 110 -20.94 22.19 -0.36
N LEU A 111 -21.80 22.36 -1.36
CA LEU A 111 -23.20 22.73 -1.17
C LEU A 111 -23.95 21.65 -0.39
N LEU A 112 -23.73 20.38 -0.72
CA LEU A 112 -24.33 19.25 -0.01
C LEU A 112 -23.90 19.21 1.46
N THR A 113 -22.62 19.46 1.77
CA THR A 113 -22.13 19.54 3.16
C THR A 113 -22.90 20.57 4.00
N ARG A 114 -23.35 21.66 3.37
CA ARG A 114 -24.13 22.73 4.02
C ARG A 114 -25.63 22.44 4.08
N ALA A 115 -26.15 21.69 3.12
CA ALA A 115 -27.56 21.32 3.05
C ALA A 115 -27.88 20.19 4.04
N LEU A 116 -26.96 19.23 4.22
CA LEU A 116 -27.17 18.09 5.11
C LEU A 116 -27.43 18.53 6.56
N PRO A 117 -28.33 17.83 7.29
CA PRO A 117 -28.55 18.06 8.71
C PRO A 117 -27.24 18.02 9.51
N LYS A 118 -27.16 18.83 10.59
CA LYS A 118 -25.93 18.94 11.39
C LYS A 118 -25.52 17.60 12.03
N ASP A 119 -26.51 16.77 12.33
CA ASP A 119 -26.39 15.42 12.90
C ASP A 119 -26.07 14.34 11.86
N ASP A 120 -26.18 14.62 10.55
CA ASP A 120 -25.71 13.73 9.49
C ASP A 120 -24.19 13.81 9.34
N ARG A 121 -23.50 13.23 10.32
CA ARG A 121 -22.03 13.21 10.36
C ARG A 121 -21.45 12.44 9.18
N ASP A 122 -22.05 11.32 8.81
CA ASP A 122 -21.53 10.42 7.77
C ASP A 122 -21.62 11.05 6.38
N GLY A 123 -22.75 11.67 6.04
CA GLY A 123 -22.89 12.34 4.74
C GLY A 123 -21.96 13.55 4.62
N ARG A 124 -21.81 14.32 5.70
CA ARG A 124 -20.92 15.49 5.73
C ARG A 124 -19.45 15.10 5.65
N LEU A 125 -19.03 14.05 6.38
CA LEU A 125 -17.68 13.53 6.30
C LEU A 125 -17.37 12.97 4.91
N ARG A 126 -18.31 12.24 4.28
CA ARG A 126 -18.13 11.74 2.90
C ARG A 126 -17.90 12.88 1.90
N CYS A 127 -18.65 13.97 2.03
CA CYS A 127 -18.43 15.16 1.20
C CYS A 127 -17.03 15.76 1.42
N LEU A 128 -16.55 15.84 2.67
CA LEU A 128 -15.19 16.29 2.97
C LEU A 128 -14.14 15.39 2.32
N ILE A 129 -14.33 14.07 2.35
CA ILE A 129 -13.42 13.09 1.74
C ILE A 129 -13.36 13.27 0.22
N TYR A 130 -14.48 13.51 -0.46
CA TYR A 130 -14.46 13.83 -1.89
C TYR A 130 -13.66 15.10 -2.18
N ARG A 131 -13.93 16.17 -1.44
CA ARG A 131 -13.27 17.47 -1.65
C ARG A 131 -11.78 17.41 -1.35
N ALA A 132 -11.39 16.70 -0.29
CA ALA A 132 -9.97 16.46 0.04
C ALA A 132 -9.25 15.76 -1.12
N SER A 133 -9.91 14.77 -1.72
CA SER A 133 -9.41 13.99 -2.86
C SER A 133 -9.33 14.79 -4.17
N LEU A 134 -10.11 15.87 -4.28
CA LEU A 134 -10.04 16.83 -5.38
C LEU A 134 -9.01 17.95 -5.13
N GLY A 135 -8.28 17.90 -4.01
CA GLY A 135 -7.19 18.85 -3.71
C GLY A 135 -7.61 20.06 -2.87
N THR A 136 -8.82 20.08 -2.31
CA THR A 136 -9.28 21.18 -1.44
C THR A 136 -8.62 21.11 -0.06
N TRP A 137 -7.65 21.98 0.19
CA TRP A 137 -6.78 21.92 1.38
C TRP A 137 -7.54 21.98 2.71
N MET A 138 -8.56 22.84 2.83
CA MET A 138 -9.37 22.91 4.06
C MET A 138 -10.07 21.58 4.35
N SER A 139 -10.47 20.87 3.30
CA SER A 139 -11.07 19.54 3.44
C SER A 139 -10.02 18.48 3.75
N GLN A 140 -8.80 18.58 3.22
CA GLN A 140 -7.68 17.70 3.60
C GLN A 140 -7.37 17.82 5.10
N VAL A 141 -7.30 19.04 5.63
CA VAL A 141 -7.14 19.28 7.08
C VAL A 141 -8.29 18.67 7.87
N ALA A 142 -9.54 18.95 7.48
CA ALA A 142 -10.71 18.43 8.18
C ALA A 142 -10.76 16.89 8.17
N VAL A 143 -10.40 16.24 7.05
CA VAL A 143 -10.34 14.77 6.99
C VAL A 143 -9.23 14.23 7.87
N ALA A 144 -8.05 14.87 7.90
CA ALA A 144 -6.97 14.48 8.80
C ALA A 144 -7.36 14.58 10.28
N GLU A 145 -8.06 15.66 10.67
CA GLU A 145 -8.59 15.83 12.03
C GLU A 145 -9.61 14.74 12.38
N ASN A 146 -10.53 14.40 11.46
CA ASN A 146 -11.51 13.34 11.68
C ASN A 146 -10.84 11.97 11.82
N ALA A 147 -9.81 11.68 11.00
CA ALA A 147 -9.04 10.45 11.09
C ALA A 147 -8.28 10.35 12.43
N ALA A 148 -7.64 11.44 12.87
CA ALA A 148 -6.96 11.50 14.16
C ALA A 148 -7.93 11.32 15.34
N ALA A 149 -9.10 11.98 15.30
CA ALA A 149 -10.12 11.82 16.34
C ALA A 149 -10.66 10.38 16.40
N ALA A 150 -10.89 9.75 15.24
CA ALA A 150 -11.31 8.36 15.16
C ALA A 150 -10.23 7.40 15.71
N LEU A 151 -8.95 7.68 15.46
CA LEU A 151 -7.82 6.92 16.00
C LEU A 151 -7.76 7.00 17.52
N VAL A 152 -7.89 8.21 18.10
CA VAL A 152 -7.92 8.41 19.56
C VAL A 152 -9.08 7.63 20.18
N ALA A 153 -10.28 7.74 19.61
CA ALA A 153 -11.45 7.00 20.08
C ALA A 153 -11.30 5.47 19.92
N ALA A 154 -10.49 4.99 18.98
CA ALA A 154 -10.17 3.58 18.84
C ALA A 154 -9.19 3.11 19.92
N ALA A 155 -8.12 3.88 20.16
CA ALA A 155 -7.14 3.61 21.21
C ALA A 155 -7.78 3.58 22.62
N GLU A 156 -8.72 4.49 22.89
CA GLU A 156 -9.48 4.50 24.15
C GLU A 156 -10.32 3.23 24.35
N ARG A 157 -10.85 2.65 23.27
CA ARG A 157 -11.65 1.42 23.31
C ARG A 157 -10.81 0.15 23.48
N ALA A 158 -9.62 0.10 22.88
CA ALA A 158 -8.71 -1.04 22.96
C ALA A 158 -8.08 -1.22 24.36
N GLY A 159 -8.04 -0.15 25.17
CA GLY A 159 -7.43 -0.20 26.50
C GLY A 159 -5.90 -0.23 26.45
N LYS A 160 -5.24 -0.10 27.60
CA LYS A 160 -3.77 -0.04 27.66
C LYS A 160 -3.14 -1.40 27.37
N GLY A 161 -2.28 -1.46 26.35
CA GLY A 161 -1.43 -2.61 26.05
C GLY A 161 -1.90 -3.49 24.90
N GLU A 162 -3.03 -3.18 24.26
CA GLU A 162 -3.44 -3.84 23.02
C GLU A 162 -2.75 -3.17 21.82
N GLU A 163 -2.15 -3.97 20.93
CA GLU A 163 -1.53 -3.46 19.71
C GLU A 163 -2.60 -2.90 18.75
N PRO A 164 -2.35 -1.74 18.11
CA PRO A 164 -3.28 -1.19 17.14
C PRO A 164 -3.45 -2.15 15.96
N GLY A 165 -4.70 -2.46 15.64
CA GLY A 165 -5.07 -3.31 14.52
C GLY A 165 -4.88 -2.60 13.17
N LEU A 166 -5.05 -3.33 12.07
CA LEU A 166 -4.95 -2.76 10.72
C LEU A 166 -5.88 -1.55 10.52
N ALA A 167 -7.09 -1.61 11.07
CA ALA A 167 -8.05 -0.50 11.03
C ALA A 167 -7.51 0.76 11.72
N ASP A 168 -6.86 0.63 12.88
CA ASP A 168 -6.29 1.76 13.61
C ASP A 168 -5.11 2.36 12.86
N ARG A 169 -4.24 1.50 12.30
CA ARG A 169 -3.12 1.94 11.45
C ARG A 169 -3.61 2.68 10.20
N THR A 170 -4.71 2.25 9.58
CA THR A 170 -5.28 2.95 8.42
C THR A 170 -5.83 4.33 8.76
N LEU A 171 -6.29 4.56 10.01
CA LEU A 171 -6.66 5.90 10.48
C LEU A 171 -5.43 6.78 10.68
N ALA A 172 -4.35 6.23 11.23
CA ALA A 172 -3.07 6.93 11.31
C ALA A 172 -2.54 7.30 9.92
N TRP A 173 -2.58 6.37 8.96
CA TRP A 173 -2.21 6.62 7.56
C TRP A 173 -3.08 7.71 6.94
N SER A 174 -4.39 7.68 7.18
CA SER A 174 -5.28 8.71 6.64
C SER A 174 -4.92 10.10 7.18
N ALA A 175 -4.76 10.23 8.50
CA ALA A 175 -4.40 11.49 9.13
C ALA A 175 -3.07 12.05 8.60
N LEU A 176 -2.02 11.24 8.63
CA LEU A 176 -0.67 11.65 8.21
C LEU A 176 -0.56 11.84 6.70
N GLY A 177 -1.29 11.04 5.92
CA GLY A 177 -1.32 11.09 4.47
C GLY A 177 -1.87 12.39 3.93
N TRP A 178 -3.00 12.86 4.47
CA TRP A 178 -3.59 14.14 4.08
C TRP A 178 -2.74 15.33 4.52
N LEU A 179 -2.08 15.25 5.69
CA LEU A 179 -1.13 16.27 6.14
C LEU A 179 0.14 16.31 5.27
N ALA A 180 0.67 15.16 4.87
CA ALA A 180 1.81 15.06 3.96
C ALA A 180 1.45 15.62 2.57
N ALA A 181 0.26 15.31 2.05
CA ALA A 181 -0.23 15.89 0.81
C ALA A 181 -0.33 17.42 0.90
N LEU A 182 -0.81 17.96 2.02
CA LEU A 182 -0.86 19.39 2.27
C LEU A 182 0.54 20.03 2.30
N ALA A 183 1.48 19.42 3.03
CA ALA A 183 2.86 19.89 3.19
C ALA A 183 3.66 19.87 1.87
N SER A 184 3.22 19.13 0.87
CA SER A 184 3.84 19.10 -0.46
C SER A 184 3.50 20.33 -1.33
N ARG A 185 2.52 21.16 -0.93
CA ARG A 185 2.09 22.33 -1.71
C ARG A 185 3.10 23.47 -1.59
N ASP A 186 3.19 24.28 -2.65
CA ASP A 186 4.17 25.36 -2.71
C ASP A 186 3.94 26.48 -1.70
N GLU A 187 2.69 26.60 -1.23
CA GLU A 187 2.22 27.57 -0.23
C GLU A 187 2.77 27.31 1.18
N PHE A 188 3.29 26.11 1.46
CA PHE A 188 3.86 25.76 2.77
C PHE A 188 5.39 25.85 2.74
N GLU A 189 5.95 26.67 3.62
CA GLU A 189 7.39 26.76 3.82
C GLU A 189 7.88 25.52 4.59
N PRO A 190 8.76 24.68 4.01
CA PRO A 190 9.24 23.50 4.69
C PRO A 190 10.20 23.91 5.82
N LEU A 191 10.04 23.29 7.00
CA LEU A 191 10.99 23.45 8.10
C LEU A 191 12.35 22.76 7.83
N ALA A 192 12.44 21.94 6.78
CA ALA A 192 13.63 21.23 6.35
C ALA A 192 14.05 21.62 4.92
N ALA A 193 15.31 21.38 4.56
CA ALA A 193 15.92 21.85 3.31
C ALA A 193 15.32 21.23 2.02
N ALA A 194 14.54 20.15 2.12
CA ALA A 194 13.96 19.45 0.97
C ALA A 194 12.43 19.40 1.07
N ARG A 195 11.75 19.88 0.02
CA ARG A 195 10.29 19.74 -0.16
C ARG A 195 9.97 18.38 -0.80
N PRO A 196 9.00 17.60 -0.29
CA PRO A 196 8.52 16.42 -0.98
C PRO A 196 7.93 16.82 -2.34
N LYS A 197 8.25 16.07 -3.42
CA LYS A 197 7.70 16.37 -4.74
C LYS A 197 6.17 16.24 -4.73
N PRO A 198 5.41 17.24 -5.23
CA PRO A 198 3.98 17.10 -5.42
C PRO A 198 3.72 16.01 -6.47
N LEU A 199 2.91 15.01 -6.12
CA LEU A 199 2.37 14.04 -7.07
C LEU A 199 0.87 14.32 -7.24
N ALA A 200 0.36 14.16 -8.47
CA ALA A 200 -1.06 14.32 -8.75
C ALA A 200 -1.90 13.45 -7.80
N LEU A 201 -2.93 14.05 -7.18
CA LEU A 201 -3.61 13.51 -6.00
C LEU A 201 -4.87 12.72 -6.38
N PRO A 202 -4.86 11.38 -6.20
CA PRO A 202 -6.00 10.63 -5.70
C PRO A 202 -5.78 10.15 -4.24
N ALA A 203 -6.81 9.58 -3.62
CA ALA A 203 -6.76 8.99 -2.27
C ALA A 203 -5.62 7.97 -2.09
N ASP A 204 -5.23 7.28 -3.17
CA ASP A 204 -4.09 6.36 -3.20
C ASP A 204 -2.77 7.05 -2.80
N THR A 205 -2.62 8.34 -3.14
CA THR A 205 -1.45 9.14 -2.78
C THR A 205 -1.42 9.46 -1.28
N ALA A 206 -2.57 9.81 -0.69
CA ALA A 206 -2.66 10.03 0.76
C ALA A 206 -2.37 8.73 1.52
N GLN A 207 -2.89 7.59 1.06
CA GLN A 207 -2.58 6.29 1.66
C GLN A 207 -1.10 5.95 1.59
N ALA A 208 -0.46 6.13 0.44
CA ALA A 208 0.96 5.88 0.27
C ALA A 208 1.81 6.75 1.20
N TYR A 209 1.57 8.06 1.26
CA TYR A 209 2.33 8.95 2.14
C TYR A 209 2.07 8.70 3.61
N GLY A 210 0.81 8.47 3.99
CA GLY A 210 0.45 8.16 5.36
C GLY A 210 1.15 6.91 5.86
N ARG A 211 1.19 5.88 5.01
CA ARG A 211 1.94 4.65 5.28
C ARG A 211 3.43 4.93 5.42
N MET A 212 4.03 5.67 4.50
CA MET A 212 5.46 6.04 4.58
C MET A 212 5.80 6.82 5.86
N VAL A 213 4.95 7.75 6.27
CA VAL A 213 5.17 8.54 7.50
C VAL A 213 5.00 7.69 8.74
N VAL A 214 4.01 6.79 8.80
CA VAL A 214 3.89 5.84 9.90
C VAL A 214 5.08 4.89 9.94
N GLU A 215 5.48 4.32 8.81
CA GLU A 215 6.67 3.46 8.71
C GLU A 215 7.94 4.21 9.16
N TRP A 216 8.07 5.49 8.82
CA TRP A 216 9.18 6.35 9.26
C TRP A 216 9.10 6.74 10.76
N LEU A 217 7.90 6.96 11.31
CA LEU A 217 7.71 7.26 12.74
C LEU A 217 7.86 6.01 13.61
N GLU A 218 7.50 4.85 13.06
CA GLU A 218 7.67 3.52 13.66
C GLU A 218 9.10 3.00 13.50
N GLU A 219 10.00 3.71 12.81
CA GLU A 219 11.38 3.29 12.61
C GLU A 219 12.22 3.36 13.92
N GLU A 220 12.09 2.32 14.74
CA GLU A 220 13.19 1.36 14.89
C GLU A 220 13.40 0.67 13.52
N ALA A 221 14.65 0.53 13.08
CA ALA A 221 15.07 0.07 11.73
C ALA A 221 14.04 -0.82 10.97
N PRO A 222 13.78 -0.55 9.68
CA PRO A 222 12.66 -1.13 8.94
C PRO A 222 12.69 -2.65 9.05
N ASP A 223 11.54 -3.25 9.40
CA ASP A 223 11.38 -4.70 9.41
C ASP A 223 11.91 -5.25 8.08
N PRO A 224 13.02 -6.01 8.09
CA PRO A 224 13.65 -6.47 6.87
C PRO A 224 12.65 -7.22 5.99
N ASP A 225 11.59 -7.81 6.53
CA ASP A 225 10.59 -8.53 5.75
C ASP A 225 9.61 -7.62 4.98
N VAL A 226 9.42 -6.35 5.36
CA VAL A 226 8.59 -5.40 4.60
C VAL A 226 9.36 -4.85 3.40
N HIS A 227 10.61 -4.42 3.63
CA HIS A 227 11.48 -3.96 2.55
C HIS A 227 11.70 -5.07 1.51
N LYS A 228 12.00 -6.29 1.96
CA LYS A 228 12.11 -7.48 1.12
C LYS A 228 10.84 -7.78 0.31
N ARG A 229 9.65 -7.62 0.90
CA ARG A 229 8.37 -7.75 0.17
C ARG A 229 8.24 -6.72 -0.95
N GLU A 230 8.62 -5.48 -0.70
CA GLU A 230 8.56 -4.41 -1.69
C GLU A 230 9.54 -4.64 -2.84
N LEU A 231 10.75 -5.11 -2.55
CA LEU A 231 11.72 -5.52 -3.58
C LEU A 231 11.16 -6.63 -4.48
N ILE A 232 10.54 -7.67 -3.90
CA ILE A 232 9.87 -8.74 -4.66
C ILE A 232 8.74 -8.16 -5.53
N ARG A 233 7.91 -7.26 -4.98
CA ARG A 233 6.79 -6.64 -5.70
C ARG A 233 7.28 -5.85 -6.92
N LYS A 234 8.27 -4.97 -6.73
CA LYS A 234 8.89 -4.18 -7.83
C LYS A 234 9.54 -5.06 -8.88
N ALA A 235 10.04 -6.23 -8.49
CA ALA A 235 10.61 -7.23 -9.39
C ALA A 235 9.56 -8.06 -10.18
N GLY A 236 8.29 -7.65 -10.16
CA GLY A 236 7.20 -8.33 -10.86
C GLY A 236 6.59 -9.50 -10.05
N GLY A 237 6.77 -9.49 -8.73
CA GLY A 237 6.37 -10.59 -7.85
C GLY A 237 7.46 -11.67 -7.73
N GLY A 238 7.13 -12.78 -7.09
CA GLY A 238 8.05 -13.90 -6.88
C GLY A 238 7.33 -15.25 -6.94
N LEU A 239 8.01 -16.25 -7.52
CA LEU A 239 7.52 -17.62 -7.62
C LEU A 239 8.27 -18.52 -6.63
N GLY A 240 7.55 -19.42 -5.97
CA GLY A 240 8.18 -20.50 -5.19
C GLY A 240 8.83 -21.54 -6.09
N GLU A 241 9.74 -22.34 -5.53
CA GLU A 241 10.55 -23.34 -6.25
C GLU A 241 9.77 -24.21 -7.24
N GLU A 242 8.70 -24.88 -6.79
CA GLU A 242 7.93 -25.79 -7.64
C GLU A 242 7.28 -25.09 -8.83
N LEU A 243 6.73 -23.89 -8.60
CA LEU A 243 6.07 -23.12 -9.64
C LEU A 243 7.07 -22.52 -10.62
N ALA A 244 8.23 -22.06 -10.14
CA ALA A 244 9.30 -21.56 -10.98
C ALA A 244 9.91 -22.67 -11.86
N ALA A 245 10.13 -23.85 -11.30
CA ALA A 245 10.66 -25.01 -12.03
C ALA A 245 9.68 -25.49 -13.11
N ASN A 246 8.39 -25.59 -12.76
CA ASN A 246 7.33 -25.91 -13.73
C ASN A 246 7.25 -24.86 -14.85
N TRP A 247 7.35 -23.57 -14.50
CA TRP A 247 7.32 -22.49 -15.49
C TRP A 247 8.48 -22.55 -16.49
N LEU A 248 9.65 -23.03 -16.05
CA LEU A 248 10.84 -23.20 -16.88
C LEU A 248 10.93 -24.57 -17.56
N ASP A 249 9.93 -25.44 -17.37
CA ASP A 249 9.91 -26.84 -17.85
C ASP A 249 11.19 -27.61 -17.45
N MET A 250 11.56 -27.54 -16.17
CA MET A 250 12.76 -28.19 -15.64
C MET A 250 12.56 -28.79 -14.24
N PRO A 251 13.38 -29.77 -13.82
CA PRO A 251 13.37 -30.29 -12.46
C PRO A 251 13.72 -29.22 -11.40
N VAL A 252 13.11 -29.30 -10.21
CA VAL A 252 13.40 -28.38 -9.09
C VAL A 252 14.88 -28.43 -8.68
N ASP A 253 15.49 -29.61 -8.69
CA ASP A 253 16.91 -29.78 -8.36
C ASP A 253 17.83 -29.15 -9.41
N ASP A 254 17.40 -29.05 -10.67
CA ASP A 254 18.14 -28.35 -11.71
C ASP A 254 18.06 -26.85 -11.45
N LEU A 255 16.86 -26.32 -11.17
CA LEU A 255 16.66 -24.91 -10.84
C LEU A 255 17.50 -24.47 -9.62
N ARG A 256 17.56 -25.30 -8.57
CA ARG A 256 18.43 -25.06 -7.40
C ARG A 256 19.90 -25.01 -7.80
N ARG A 257 20.37 -25.94 -8.64
CA ARG A 257 21.75 -25.93 -9.16
C ARG A 257 22.06 -24.66 -9.94
N TYR A 258 21.12 -24.14 -10.74
CA TYR A 258 21.29 -22.86 -11.43
C TYR A 258 21.33 -21.67 -10.44
N ALA A 259 20.52 -21.69 -9.39
CA ALA A 259 20.55 -20.65 -8.35
C ALA A 259 21.88 -20.67 -7.59
N ASP A 260 22.36 -21.84 -7.19
CA ASP A 260 23.64 -22.03 -6.49
C ASP A 260 24.83 -21.64 -7.36
N ALA A 261 24.77 -21.89 -8.66
CA ALA A 261 25.76 -21.44 -9.63
C ALA A 261 25.73 -19.91 -9.87
N GLY A 262 24.68 -19.23 -9.40
CA GLY A 262 24.47 -17.80 -9.62
C GLY A 262 23.98 -17.45 -11.03
N ASP A 263 23.46 -18.44 -11.77
CA ASP A 263 22.90 -18.26 -13.11
C ASP A 263 21.47 -17.69 -13.08
N VAL A 264 20.76 -17.89 -11.95
CA VAL A 264 19.48 -17.26 -11.64
C VAL A 264 19.52 -16.62 -10.26
N LEU A 265 18.70 -15.60 -10.04
CA LEU A 265 18.57 -14.93 -8.75
C LEU A 265 17.48 -15.62 -7.92
N ALA A 266 17.85 -16.08 -6.73
CA ALA A 266 16.91 -16.61 -5.74
C ALA A 266 17.12 -15.90 -4.40
N VAL A 267 16.04 -15.55 -3.72
CA VAL A 267 16.06 -14.90 -2.41
C VAL A 267 15.33 -15.75 -1.38
N ASN A 268 15.83 -15.80 -0.14
CA ASN A 268 15.10 -16.43 0.96
C ASN A 268 14.15 -15.41 1.61
N PHE A 269 12.86 -15.72 1.58
CA PHE A 269 11.81 -14.90 2.18
C PHE A 269 10.84 -15.79 2.98
N GLY A 270 10.67 -15.50 4.27
CA GLY A 270 9.78 -16.28 5.15
C GLY A 270 10.17 -17.76 5.25
N GLY A 271 11.46 -18.09 5.21
CA GLY A 271 11.97 -19.46 5.24
C GLY A 271 11.80 -20.24 3.94
N ARG A 272 11.40 -19.57 2.85
CA ARG A 272 11.20 -20.18 1.52
C ARG A 272 12.08 -19.51 0.48
N THR A 273 12.55 -20.30 -0.48
CA THR A 273 13.23 -19.78 -1.67
C THR A 273 12.21 -19.21 -2.65
N ILE A 274 12.41 -17.94 -3.01
CA ILE A 274 11.59 -17.20 -3.96
C ILE A 274 12.45 -16.78 -5.15
N TYR A 275 11.92 -16.97 -6.35
CA TYR A 275 12.52 -16.54 -7.61
C TYR A 275 11.76 -15.30 -8.11
N PRO A 276 12.38 -14.11 -8.10
CA PRO A 276 11.79 -12.89 -8.64
C PRO A 276 11.28 -13.07 -10.07
N GLY A 277 10.05 -12.63 -10.35
CA GLY A 277 9.34 -12.95 -11.59
C GLY A 277 9.96 -12.37 -12.87
N PHE A 278 10.67 -11.24 -12.77
CA PHE A 278 11.23 -10.57 -13.95
C PHE A 278 12.20 -11.43 -14.78
N GLN A 279 12.90 -12.38 -14.15
CA GLN A 279 13.87 -13.25 -14.84
C GLN A 279 13.23 -14.45 -15.54
N LEU A 280 11.97 -14.77 -15.21
CA LEU A 280 11.30 -16.00 -15.62
C LEU A 280 10.43 -15.83 -16.88
N LYS A 281 10.65 -14.80 -17.71
CA LYS A 281 9.79 -14.55 -18.88
C LYS A 281 9.93 -15.58 -20.01
N ASN A 282 11.15 -16.00 -20.32
CA ASN A 282 11.47 -17.03 -21.32
C ASN A 282 12.96 -17.44 -21.20
N ALA A 283 13.38 -18.48 -21.93
CA ALA A 283 14.75 -19.00 -21.92
C ALA A 283 15.82 -17.92 -22.24
N MET A 284 15.52 -16.96 -23.12
CA MET A 284 16.45 -15.88 -23.45
C MET A 284 16.63 -14.87 -22.31
N SER A 285 15.60 -14.66 -21.49
CA SER A 285 15.70 -13.85 -20.27
C SER A 285 16.64 -14.50 -19.27
N VAL A 286 16.58 -15.82 -19.10
CA VAL A 286 17.49 -16.57 -18.20
C VAL A 286 18.94 -16.45 -18.66
N LEU A 287 19.22 -16.56 -19.97
CA LEU A 287 20.58 -16.39 -20.51
C LEU A 287 21.12 -14.97 -20.29
N THR A 288 20.28 -13.96 -20.49
CA THR A 288 20.65 -12.55 -20.24
C THR A 288 20.93 -12.32 -18.75
N MET A 289 20.13 -12.93 -17.88
CA MET A 289 20.30 -12.83 -16.43
C MET A 289 21.59 -13.48 -15.95
N ARG A 290 21.91 -14.66 -16.49
CA ARG A 290 23.18 -15.33 -16.24
C ARG A 290 24.38 -14.44 -16.60
N GLU A 291 24.33 -13.78 -17.76
CA GLU A 291 25.39 -12.84 -18.17
C GLU A 291 25.52 -11.68 -17.16
N ILE A 292 24.41 -11.02 -16.81
CA ILE A 292 24.40 -9.90 -15.87
C ILE A 292 24.93 -10.32 -14.49
N LEU A 293 24.43 -11.44 -13.94
CA LEU A 293 24.82 -11.94 -12.62
C LEU A 293 26.30 -12.37 -12.56
N SER A 294 26.87 -12.83 -13.68
CA SER A 294 28.31 -13.15 -13.78
C SER A 294 29.22 -11.91 -13.77
N LEU A 295 28.66 -10.75 -14.13
CA LEU A 295 29.36 -9.47 -14.16
C LEU A 295 29.17 -8.68 -12.87
N LEU A 296 28.05 -8.85 -12.16
CA LEU A 296 27.78 -8.13 -10.91
C LEU A 296 28.77 -8.53 -9.80
N PRO A 297 29.50 -7.57 -9.20
CA PRO A 297 30.41 -7.84 -8.08
C PRO A 297 29.65 -8.14 -6.77
N ILE A 298 28.38 -7.74 -6.69
CA ILE A 298 27.49 -7.96 -5.54
C ILE A 298 27.26 -9.47 -5.39
N ARG A 299 27.39 -10.01 -4.17
CA ARG A 299 27.16 -11.44 -3.88
C ARG A 299 25.88 -11.71 -3.11
N ASP A 300 25.46 -10.78 -2.25
CA ASP A 300 24.23 -10.92 -1.48
C ASP A 300 22.99 -10.91 -2.42
N PRO A 301 22.09 -11.92 -2.34
CA PRO A 301 20.93 -11.99 -3.23
C PRO A 301 19.93 -10.85 -3.07
N TRP A 302 19.77 -10.32 -1.85
CA TRP A 302 18.85 -9.21 -1.61
C TRP A 302 19.41 -7.90 -2.16
N THR A 303 20.69 -7.63 -1.97
CA THR A 303 21.37 -6.48 -2.58
C THR A 303 21.37 -6.58 -4.12
N ARG A 304 21.52 -7.79 -4.69
CA ARG A 304 21.35 -8.01 -6.14
C ARG A 304 19.95 -7.63 -6.59
N LEU A 305 18.91 -8.10 -5.89
CA LEU A 305 17.52 -7.78 -6.22
C LEU A 305 17.24 -6.28 -6.14
N GLU A 306 17.77 -5.62 -5.10
CA GLU A 306 17.67 -4.17 -4.92
C GLU A 306 18.31 -3.40 -6.07
N TRP A 307 19.49 -3.82 -6.53
CA TRP A 307 20.13 -3.24 -7.70
C TRP A 307 19.24 -3.32 -8.95
N PHE A 308 18.54 -4.44 -9.15
CA PHE A 308 17.66 -4.61 -10.31
C PHE A 308 16.44 -3.69 -10.33
N VAL A 309 15.96 -3.24 -9.16
CA VAL A 309 14.77 -2.39 -9.03
C VAL A 309 15.09 -0.91 -8.75
N THR A 310 16.37 -0.58 -8.55
CA THR A 310 16.83 0.79 -8.27
C THR A 310 17.08 1.55 -9.58
N PRO A 311 16.50 2.76 -9.78
CA PRO A 311 16.77 3.60 -10.94
C PRO A 311 18.26 4.00 -11.07
N ASP A 312 18.77 4.02 -12.29
CA ASP A 312 20.15 4.43 -12.60
C ASP A 312 20.19 5.55 -13.65
N GLU A 313 21.04 6.56 -13.43
CA GLU A 313 21.20 7.70 -14.34
C GLU A 313 21.68 7.27 -15.73
N SER A 314 22.58 6.29 -15.81
CA SER A 314 23.11 5.77 -17.08
C SER A 314 22.05 5.06 -17.93
N LEU A 315 20.94 4.62 -17.31
CA LEU A 315 19.79 4.00 -17.97
C LEU A 315 18.66 5.00 -18.25
N GLY A 316 18.87 6.29 -17.96
CA GLY A 316 17.89 7.37 -18.11
C GLY A 316 16.87 7.37 -16.96
N LEU A 317 17.33 7.20 -15.72
CA LEU A 317 16.50 7.10 -14.51
C LEU A 317 15.51 5.93 -14.52
N LYS A 318 15.83 4.90 -15.29
CA LYS A 318 15.12 3.61 -15.29
C LYS A 318 15.92 2.60 -14.50
N SER A 319 15.23 1.69 -13.82
CA SER A 319 15.87 0.53 -13.20
C SER A 319 16.37 -0.47 -14.26
N PRO A 320 17.34 -1.34 -13.93
CA PRO A 320 17.74 -2.44 -14.79
C PRO A 320 16.57 -3.28 -15.32
N ILE A 321 15.56 -3.56 -14.48
CA ILE A 321 14.35 -4.28 -14.91
C ILE A 321 13.58 -3.49 -15.97
N GLU A 322 13.31 -2.21 -15.75
CA GLU A 322 12.58 -1.37 -16.71
C GLU A 322 13.34 -1.20 -18.04
N ALA A 323 14.67 -1.10 -17.97
CA ALA A 323 15.52 -1.04 -19.15
C ALA A 323 15.46 -2.34 -19.98
N MET A 324 15.55 -3.51 -19.32
CA MET A 324 15.38 -4.81 -19.99
C MET A 324 13.98 -4.96 -20.60
N GLN A 325 12.93 -4.57 -19.88
CA GLN A 325 11.55 -4.60 -20.37
C GLN A 325 11.32 -3.65 -21.55
N SER A 326 12.07 -2.54 -21.61
CA SER A 326 12.06 -1.60 -22.73
C SER A 326 12.91 -2.07 -23.93
N GLY A 327 13.40 -3.31 -23.93
CA GLY A 327 14.21 -3.86 -25.03
C GLY A 327 15.67 -3.40 -25.04
N ARG A 328 16.21 -2.94 -23.90
CA ARG A 328 17.59 -2.44 -23.77
C ARG A 328 18.49 -3.31 -22.85
N PRO A 329 18.53 -4.65 -22.99
CA PRO A 329 19.31 -5.51 -22.09
C PRO A 329 20.84 -5.29 -22.22
N ARG A 330 21.33 -4.83 -23.38
CA ARG A 330 22.75 -4.56 -23.58
C ARG A 330 23.27 -3.40 -22.73
N GLU A 331 22.45 -2.38 -22.49
CA GLU A 331 22.78 -1.25 -21.60
C GLU A 331 22.94 -1.73 -20.15
N VAL A 332 22.07 -2.66 -19.72
CA VAL A 332 22.13 -3.25 -18.38
C VAL A 332 23.37 -4.12 -18.19
N VAL A 333 23.76 -4.90 -19.20
CA VAL A 333 25.01 -5.68 -19.19
C VAL A 333 26.23 -4.75 -19.09
N ALA A 334 26.23 -3.64 -19.83
CA ALA A 334 27.31 -2.65 -19.76
C ALA A 334 27.41 -2.00 -18.37
N LEU A 335 26.28 -1.67 -17.75
CA LEU A 335 26.22 -1.15 -16.38
C LEU A 335 26.75 -2.16 -15.34
N ALA A 336 26.35 -3.43 -15.45
CA ALA A 336 26.87 -4.49 -14.58
C ALA A 336 28.40 -4.64 -14.71
N ARG A 337 28.93 -4.48 -15.94
CA ARG A 337 30.37 -4.52 -16.20
C ARG A 337 31.11 -3.32 -15.61
N SER A 338 30.56 -2.11 -15.74
CA SER A 338 31.22 -0.90 -15.20
C SER A 338 31.34 -0.95 -13.68
N LEU A 339 30.39 -1.57 -12.98
CA LEU A 339 30.47 -1.79 -11.52
C LEU A 339 31.57 -2.78 -11.13
N LYS A 340 31.87 -3.75 -12.00
CA LYS A 340 32.97 -4.70 -11.80
C LYS A 340 34.34 -4.04 -12.00
N GLU A 341 34.43 -3.14 -12.97
CA GLU A 341 35.65 -2.41 -13.33
C GLU A 341 35.93 -1.26 -12.33
N ASN A 342 34.88 -0.62 -11.80
CA ASN A 342 34.94 0.45 -10.82
C ASN A 342 34.02 0.12 -9.63
N PRO A 343 34.46 -0.72 -8.67
CA PRO A 343 33.65 -1.04 -7.52
C PRO A 343 33.38 0.24 -6.69
N PRO A 344 32.15 0.44 -6.19
CA PRO A 344 31.86 1.55 -5.27
C PRO A 344 32.76 1.42 -4.03
N THR A 345 33.47 2.51 -3.71
CA THR A 345 34.37 2.63 -2.53
C THR A 345 33.63 2.60 -1.23
#